data_AF-A0A2S6TGQ9-F1
#
_entry.id   AF-A0A2S6TGQ9-F1
#
_cell.length_a   1.000
_cell.length_b   1.000
_cell.length_c   1.000
_cell.angle_alpha   90.00
_cell.angle_beta   90.00
_cell.angle_gamma   90.00
#
_symmetry.space_group_name_H-M   'P 1'
#
loop_
_entity.id
_entity.type
_entity.pdbx_description
1 polymer ?
#
loop_
_entity_poly.entity_id
_entity_poly.type
_entity_poly.pdbx_seq_one_letter_code
_entity_poly.pdbx_strand_id
1 'polypeptide(L)' 'MDEEVFNMQLRKFLKNVGITSQREIESAVRAALEDGTLKGDETVKTKVTLSIESLGVSTDIDGDIDLA' A
#
# COMPACT_ATOMS: atom_id res chain seq x y z
N MET A 1 22.76 5.20 17.93
CA MET A 1 21.73 4.30 17.39
C MET A 1 22.44 3.07 16.87
N ASP A 2 21.94 1.88 17.15
CA ASP A 2 22.44 0.68 16.47
C ASP A 2 21.80 0.62 15.08
N GLU A 3 22.60 0.78 14.04
CA GLU A 3 22.13 0.83 12.65
C GLU A 3 21.58 -0.52 12.18
N GLU A 4 22.12 -1.63 12.66
CA GLU A 4 21.65 -2.96 12.31
C GLU A 4 20.26 -3.21 12.90
N VAL A 5 20.09 -2.90 14.18
CA VAL A 5 18.80 -2.99 14.87
C VAL A 5 17.78 -2.07 14.20
N PHE A 6 18.15 -0.82 13.91
CA PHE A 6 17.25 0.14 13.24
C PHE A 6 16.80 -0.36 11.87
N ASN A 7 17.73 -0.79 11.01
CA ASN A 7 17.42 -1.30 9.68
C ASN A 7 16.57 -2.57 9.73
N MET A 8 16.83 -3.46 10.68
CA MET A 8 16.03 -4.67 10.88
C MET A 8 14.58 -4.33 11.25
N GLN A 9 14.37 -3.42 12.21
CA GLN A 9 13.02 -3.01 12.62
C GLN A 9 12.28 -2.28 11.48
N LEU A 10 12.98 -1.39 10.76
CA LEU A 10 12.40 -0.68 9.60
C LEU A 10 11.95 -1.68 8.53
N ARG A 11 12.78 -2.66 8.17
CA ARG A 11 12.42 -3.71 7.20
C ARG A 11 11.22 -4.53 7.67
N LYS A 12 11.17 -4.88 8.95
CA LYS A 12 10.04 -5.63 9.52
C LYS A 12 8.74 -4.84 9.40
N PHE A 13 8.78 -3.54 9.70
CA PHE A 13 7.64 -2.64 9.52
C PHE A 13 7.21 -2.56 8.06
N LEU A 14 8.13 -2.25 7.14
CA LEU A 14 7.83 -2.12 5.71
C LEU A 14 7.29 -3.42 5.11
N LYS A 15 7.77 -4.58 5.56
CA LYS A 15 7.22 -5.89 5.17
C LYS A 15 5.77 -6.04 5.61
N ASN A 16 5.45 -5.63 6.84
CA ASN A 16 4.08 -5.68 7.34
C ASN A 16 3.18 -4.74 6.53
N VAL A 17 3.62 -3.50 6.28
CA VAL A 17 2.90 -2.53 5.44
C VAL A 17 2.61 -3.13 4.06
N GLY A 18 3.61 -3.66 3.37
CA GLY A 18 3.43 -4.26 2.05
C GLY A 18 2.41 -5.40 2.03
N ILE A 19 2.49 -6.33 2.98
CA ILE A 19 1.57 -7.47 3.06
C ILE A 19 0.13 -7.01 3.37
N THR A 20 -0.04 -6.06 4.29
CA THR A 20 -1.35 -5.54 4.64
C THR A 20 -1.96 -4.77 3.47
N SER A 21 -1.23 -3.82 2.88
CA SER A 21 -1.70 -3.05 1.73
C SER A 21 -2.09 -3.93 0.56
N GLN A 22 -1.30 -4.97 0.25
CA GLN A 22 -1.64 -5.92 -0.81
C GLN A 22 -2.98 -6.62 -0.56
N ARG A 23 -3.19 -7.15 0.65
CA ARG A 23 -4.44 -7.86 1.00
C ARG A 23 -5.67 -6.96 0.92
N GLU A 24 -5.55 -5.73 1.39
CA GLU A 24 -6.63 -4.74 1.32
C GLU A 24 -6.96 -4.39 -0.15
N ILE A 25 -5.94 -4.12 -0.96
CA ILE A 25 -6.11 -3.82 -2.39
C ILE A 25 -6.76 -5.00 -3.13
N GLU A 26 -6.25 -6.22 -2.95
CA GLU A 26 -6.83 -7.42 -3.58
C GLU A 26 -8.29 -7.64 -3.18
N SER A 27 -8.61 -7.44 -1.90
CA SER A 27 -9.98 -7.60 -1.40
C SER A 27 -10.91 -6.54 -1.98
N ALA A 28 -10.47 -5.28 -2.02
CA ALA A 28 -11.25 -4.18 -2.59
C ALA A 28 -11.48 -4.35 -4.10
N VAL A 29 -10.43 -4.70 -4.86
CA VAL A 29 -10.54 -4.96 -6.30
C VAL A 29 -11.47 -6.13 -6.56
N ARG A 30 -11.35 -7.24 -5.81
CA ARG A 30 -12.25 -8.39 -5.98
C ARG A 30 -13.70 -8.05 -5.70
N ALA A 31 -13.98 -7.34 -4.60
CA ALA A 31 -15.34 -6.90 -4.27
C ALA A 31 -15.93 -6.01 -5.38
N ALA A 32 -15.13 -5.09 -5.91
CA ALA A 32 -15.56 -4.20 -6.99
C ALA A 32 -15.77 -4.91 -8.33
N LEU A 33 -15.06 -6.02 -8.59
CA LEU A 33 -15.35 -6.89 -9.74
C LEU A 33 -16.65 -7.68 -9.53
N GLU A 34 -16.89 -8.17 -8.31
CA GLU A 34 -18.09 -8.95 -7.96
C GLU A 34 -19.37 -8.10 -8.01
N ASP A 35 -19.30 -6.84 -7.58
CA ASP A 35 -20.44 -5.91 -7.60
C ASP A 35 -20.62 -5.18 -8.94
N GLY A 36 -19.68 -5.36 -9.88
CA GLY A 36 -19.70 -4.78 -11.22
C GLY A 36 -19.25 -3.33 -11.31
N THR A 37 -18.70 -2.76 -10.23
CA THR A 37 -18.05 -1.44 -10.24
C THR A 37 -16.84 -1.44 -11.16
N LEU A 38 -16.03 -2.50 -11.10
CA LEU A 38 -14.91 -2.73 -12.01
C LEU A 38 -15.25 -3.80 -13.05
N LYS A 39 -14.69 -3.66 -14.24
CA LYS A 39 -14.85 -4.62 -15.35
C LYS A 39 -13.67 -5.58 -15.52
N GLY A 40 -12.53 -5.25 -14.90
CA GLY A 40 -11.33 -6.10 -14.90
C GLY A 40 -10.40 -5.87 -16.09
N ASP A 41 -10.58 -4.78 -16.84
CA ASP A 41 -9.72 -4.38 -17.97
C ASP A 41 -9.24 -2.91 -17.83
N GLU A 42 -9.38 -2.35 -16.62
CA GLU A 42 -9.09 -0.95 -16.32
C GLU A 42 -7.89 -0.78 -15.39
N THR A 43 -7.31 0.42 -15.41
CA THR A 43 -6.22 0.79 -14.50
C THR A 43 -6.78 1.49 -13.26
N VAL A 44 -6.48 0.93 -12.08
CA VAL A 44 -6.86 1.50 -10.79
C VAL A 44 -5.75 2.41 -10.28
N LYS A 45 -6.05 3.70 -10.13
CA LYS A 45 -5.15 4.64 -9.45
C LYS A 45 -5.16 4.41 -7.95
N THR A 46 -3.98 4.30 -7.37
CA THR A 46 -3.79 4.06 -5.94
C THR A 46 -2.87 5.10 -5.33
N LYS A 47 -3.09 5.36 -4.04
CA LYS A 47 -2.31 6.32 -3.26
C LYS A 47 -2.13 5.81 -1.85
N VAL A 48 -0.91 5.91 -1.34
CA VAL A 48 -0.58 5.67 0.07
C VAL A 48 0.03 6.93 0.65
N THR A 49 -0.38 7.31 1.86
CA THR A 49 0.25 8.40 2.61
C THR A 49 1.09 7.80 3.74
N LEU A 50 2.40 8.01 3.68
CA LEU A 50 3.33 7.70 4.77
C LEU A 50 3.39 8.90 5.73
N SER A 51 2.88 8.71 6.95
CA SER A 51 2.92 9.72 8.00
C SER A 51 3.80 9.29 9.18
N ILE A 52 4.65 10.21 9.64
CA ILE A 52 5.42 10.08 10.88
C ILE A 52 5.16 11.34 11.70
N GLU A 53 4.08 11.32 12.49
CA GLU A 53 3.57 12.48 13.23
C GLU A 53 4.63 13.15 14.11
N SER A 54 5.41 12.36 14.83
CA SER A 54 6.46 12.84 15.72
C SER A 54 7.60 13.57 15.00
N LEU A 55 7.76 13.32 13.71
CA LEU A 55 8.77 13.94 12.86
C LEU A 55 8.17 14.96 11.88
N GLY A 56 6.85 15.17 11.91
CA GLY A 56 6.14 16.05 10.98
C GLY A 56 6.26 15.61 9.52
N VAL A 57 6.52 14.33 9.25
CA VAL A 57 6.65 13.80 7.89
C VAL A 57 5.28 13.35 7.40
N SER A 58 4.89 13.81 6.22
CA SER A 58 3.76 13.28 5.45
C SER A 58 4.17 13.22 4.00
N THR A 59 4.21 12.04 3.40
CA THR A 59 4.61 11.84 2.01
C THR A 59 3.60 10.97 1.31
N ASP A 60 3.13 11.45 0.17
CA ASP A 60 2.22 10.72 -0.70
C ASP A 60 3.01 9.89 -1.72
N ILE A 61 2.56 8.66 -1.91
CA ILE A 61 3.12 7.70 -2.85
C ILE A 61 1.98 7.25 -3.75
N ASP A 62 2.01 7.69 -5.00
CA ASP A 62 1.02 7.33 -6.02
C ASP A 62 1.50 6.12 -6.82
N GLY A 63 0.56 5.31 -7.30
CA GLY A 63 0.84 4.15 -8.14
C GLY A 63 -0.39 3.72 -8.94
N ASP A 64 -0.16 3.11 -10.09
CA ASP A 64 -1.21 2.60 -10.96
C ASP A 64 -1.19 1.07 -10.96
N ILE A 65 -2.37 0.45 -10.87
CA ILE A 65 -2.54 -1.02 -10.92
C ILE A 65 -3.33 -1.35 -12.19
N ASP A 66 -2.66 -1.99 -13.14
CA ASP A 66 -3.30 -2.49 -14.36
C ASP A 66 -4.02 -3.81 -14.08
N LEU A 67 -5.30 -3.92 -14.46
CA LEU A 67 -6.11 -5.12 -14.31
C LEU A 67 -6.23 -5.95 -15.60
N ALA A 68 -5.77 -5.41 -16.73
CA ALA A 68 -5.84 -6.05 -18.05
C ALA A 68 -4.81 -7.18 -18.26
#